data_AF-A0A354IZK2-F1
#
_entry.id   AF-A0A354IZK2-F1
#
_cell.length_a   1.000
_cell.length_b   1.000
_cell.length_c   1.000
_cell.angle_alpha   90.00
_cell.angle_beta   90.00
_cell.angle_gamma   90.00
#
_symmetry.space_group_name_H-M   'P 1'
#
loop_
_entity.id
_entity.type
_entity.pdbx_description
1 polymer ?
#
loop_
_entity_poly.entity_id
_entity_poly.type
_entity_poly.pdbx_seq_one_letter_code
_entity_poly.pdbx_strand_id
1 'polypeptide(L)'
;MKINKLLIAVLLAVYILVPVLLGGDAYVMSLVIASLVIGGIALSWALLGNLGGMVSFGHAAFFGVGAYTSAVLSMQYGLPIFLGLLMGGVGAVLSAVLMLPVLRLRGPYFALAILAYAHIFRIIATEWQSVTGGSAGIASIPQLPTLFGIDFSTKIGNYLVILTIVLVFAWIYDRIRRSPQGLALRAMHDSEDATRVVGVNNTLLKALMLLVSAFMCGVVGAFNAHYINFLEPDYAFSALWVTIPIVAAIFGGYRTITGPLIGAVVVYLVDQLFVKNIMPTGHQLVLGLVLVVMIIASPDGLLGLFRKFKRKKDAAA
;
A
#
# COMPACT_ATOMS: atom_id res chain seq x y z
N MET A 1 20.49 -6.03 -12.36
CA MET A 1 20.45 -4.57 -12.20
C MET A 1 21.87 -4.07 -12.42
N LYS A 2 22.18 -3.28 -13.47
CA LYS A 2 23.28 -2.32 -13.27
C LYS A 2 22.67 -1.31 -12.30
N ILE A 3 22.86 -1.53 -11.01
CA ILE A 3 22.36 -0.61 -10.01
C ILE A 3 23.05 0.71 -10.31
N ASN A 4 22.30 1.67 -10.84
CA ASN A 4 22.88 2.94 -11.19
C ASN A 4 23.35 3.55 -9.86
N LYS A 5 24.64 3.89 -9.74
CA LYS A 5 25.22 4.40 -8.48
C LYS A 5 24.40 5.58 -7.92
N LEU A 6 23.79 6.35 -8.83
CA LEU A 6 22.84 7.42 -8.54
C LEU A 6 21.61 6.97 -7.73
N LEU A 7 21.03 5.80 -8.03
CA LEU A 7 19.84 5.30 -7.32
C LEU A 7 20.19 4.88 -5.88
N ILE A 8 21.33 4.21 -5.68
CA ILE A 8 21.83 3.88 -4.34
C ILE A 8 22.13 5.16 -3.56
N ALA A 9 22.77 6.14 -4.21
CA ALA A 9 23.09 7.42 -3.58
C ALA A 9 21.84 8.17 -3.13
N VAL A 10 20.78 8.21 -3.96
CA VAL A 10 19.50 8.82 -3.59
C VAL A 10 18.82 8.06 -2.44
N LEU A 11 18.84 6.72 -2.46
CA LEU A 11 18.27 5.91 -1.39
C LEU A 11 19.00 6.11 -0.06
N LEU A 12 20.34 6.12 -0.07
CA LEU A 12 21.15 6.40 1.10
C LEU A 12 20.96 7.84 1.59
N ALA A 13 20.86 8.80 0.67
CA ALA A 13 20.54 10.18 1.02
C ALA A 13 19.18 10.27 1.71
N VAL A 14 18.13 9.63 1.20
CA VAL A 14 16.83 9.63 1.88
C VAL A 14 16.93 8.98 3.27
N TYR A 15 17.63 7.85 3.40
CA TYR A 15 17.79 7.11 4.65
C TYR A 15 18.49 7.93 5.75
N ILE A 16 19.43 8.79 5.39
CA ILE A 16 20.26 9.55 6.34
C ILE A 16 19.77 11.00 6.49
N LEU A 17 19.47 11.67 5.38
CA LEU A 17 19.18 13.11 5.35
C LEU A 17 17.82 13.44 5.94
N VAL A 18 16.82 12.58 5.78
CA VAL A 18 15.47 12.82 6.32
C VAL A 18 15.46 12.82 7.86
N PRO A 19 16.02 11.81 8.56
CA PRO A 19 16.15 11.87 10.01
C PRO A 19 16.98 13.07 10.51
N VAL A 20 18.05 13.43 9.80
CA VAL A 20 18.93 14.54 10.21
C VAL A 20 18.24 15.89 10.07
N LEU A 21 17.47 16.10 9.00
CA LEU A 21 16.82 17.38 8.74
C LEU A 21 15.47 17.54 9.45
N LEU A 22 14.70 16.45 9.55
CA LEU A 22 13.31 16.48 10.02
C LEU A 22 13.12 15.81 11.38
N GLY A 23 14.13 15.11 11.91
CA GLY A 23 14.03 14.38 13.17
C GLY A 23 13.84 15.25 14.41
N GLY A 24 14.07 16.57 14.29
CA GLY A 24 13.82 17.53 15.37
C GLY A 24 12.34 17.82 15.63
N ASP A 25 11.46 17.53 14.68
CA ASP A 25 10.01 17.79 14.79
C ASP A 25 9.20 16.48 14.72
N ALA A 26 8.58 16.11 15.85
CA ALA A 26 7.79 14.89 15.98
C ALA A 26 6.51 14.90 15.11
N TYR A 27 5.93 16.08 14.84
CA TYR A 27 4.77 16.22 13.97
C TYR A 27 5.16 15.95 12.52
N VAL A 28 6.22 16.58 12.04
CA VAL A 28 6.73 16.38 10.67
C VAL A 28 7.12 14.92 10.45
N MET A 29 7.82 14.30 11.40
CA MET A 29 8.16 12.87 11.31
C MET A 29 6.92 11.98 11.25
N SER A 30 5.85 12.31 11.97
CA SER A 30 4.60 11.55 11.92
C SER A 30 3.91 11.67 10.56
N LEU A 31 3.95 12.85 9.93
CA LEU A 31 3.48 13.04 8.56
C LEU A 31 4.29 12.22 7.55
N VAL A 32 5.62 12.19 7.69
CA VAL A 32 6.50 11.41 6.82
C VAL A 32 6.21 9.92 6.96
N ILE A 33 6.13 9.40 8.20
CA ILE A 33 5.81 7.98 8.45
C ILE A 33 4.46 7.62 7.83
N ALA A 34 3.42 8.43 8.07
CA ALA A 34 2.11 8.16 7.52
C ALA A 34 2.09 8.22 5.99
N SER A 35 2.85 9.13 5.37
CA SER A 35 3.01 9.18 3.92
C SER A 35 3.69 7.93 3.36
N LEU A 36 4.65 7.34 4.09
CA LEU A 36 5.30 6.08 3.72
C LEU A 36 4.38 4.87 3.91
N VAL A 37 3.54 4.86 4.94
CA VAL A 37 2.47 3.86 5.11
C VAL A 37 1.53 3.88 3.91
N ILE A 38 1.04 5.07 3.53
CA ILE A 38 0.23 5.24 2.31
C ILE A 38 1.02 4.82 1.07
N GLY A 39 2.31 5.14 0.99
CA GLY A 39 3.19 4.74 -0.12
C GLY A 39 3.35 3.22 -0.25
N GLY A 40 3.48 2.50 0.86
CA GLY A 40 3.52 1.04 0.89
C GLY A 40 2.22 0.41 0.41
N ILE A 41 1.07 0.94 0.85
CA ILE A 41 -0.24 0.49 0.38
C ILE A 41 -0.41 0.84 -1.11
N ALA A 42 -0.03 2.04 -1.52
CA ALA A 42 -0.11 2.48 -2.92
C ALA A 42 0.77 1.63 -3.84
N LEU A 43 1.95 1.18 -3.38
CA LEU A 43 2.80 0.23 -4.12
C LEU A 43 2.15 -1.15 -4.24
N SER A 44 1.58 -1.68 -3.15
CA SER A 44 0.87 -2.97 -3.20
C SER A 44 -0.35 -2.91 -4.12
N TRP A 45 -1.12 -1.82 -4.06
CA TRP A 45 -2.22 -1.55 -4.98
C TRP A 45 -1.75 -1.41 -6.42
N ALA A 46 -0.68 -0.64 -6.67
CA ALA A 46 -0.13 -0.46 -8.01
C ALA A 46 0.37 -1.79 -8.60
N LEU A 47 0.92 -2.70 -7.79
CA LEU A 47 1.30 -4.04 -8.25
C LEU A 47 0.09 -4.77 -8.84
N LEU A 48 -1.02 -4.79 -8.11
CA LEU A 48 -2.25 -5.44 -8.54
C LEU A 48 -2.93 -4.74 -9.73
N GLY A 49 -2.99 -3.40 -9.70
CA GLY A 49 -3.63 -2.59 -10.73
C GLY A 49 -2.85 -2.55 -12.03
N ASN A 50 -1.53 -2.36 -11.97
CA ASN A 50 -0.67 -2.24 -13.15
C ASN A 50 -0.34 -3.59 -13.77
N LEU A 51 0.13 -4.57 -12.97
CA LEU A 51 0.52 -5.88 -13.51
C LEU A 51 -0.67 -6.84 -13.55
N GLY A 52 -1.50 -6.86 -12.52
CA GLY A 52 -2.67 -7.74 -12.47
C GLY A 52 -3.85 -7.28 -13.33
N GLY A 53 -3.88 -6.02 -13.76
CA GLY A 53 -4.99 -5.43 -14.52
C GLY A 53 -6.29 -5.34 -13.73
N MET A 54 -6.22 -5.38 -12.39
CA MET A 54 -7.38 -5.44 -11.51
C MET A 54 -7.39 -4.21 -10.59
N VAL A 55 -8.44 -3.40 -10.70
CA VAL A 55 -8.69 -2.31 -9.76
C VAL A 55 -9.33 -2.90 -8.51
N SER A 56 -8.62 -2.86 -7.39
CA SER A 56 -9.11 -3.34 -6.11
C SER A 56 -9.51 -2.18 -5.21
N PHE A 57 -10.75 -2.20 -4.74
CA PHE A 57 -11.25 -1.32 -3.67
C PHE A 57 -11.30 -2.02 -2.30
N GLY A 58 -10.68 -3.19 -2.15
CA GLY A 58 -10.70 -3.96 -0.90
C GLY A 58 -9.35 -4.10 -0.22
N HIS A 59 -8.34 -3.28 -0.58
CA HIS A 59 -7.05 -3.27 0.13
C HIS A 59 -7.19 -2.99 1.62
N ALA A 60 -8.25 -2.29 2.05
CA ALA A 60 -8.60 -2.15 3.47
C ALA A 60 -8.79 -3.51 4.18
N ALA A 61 -9.30 -4.54 3.49
CA ALA A 61 -9.42 -5.88 4.05
C ALA A 61 -8.04 -6.48 4.36
N PHE A 62 -7.11 -6.38 3.42
CA PHE A 62 -5.74 -6.92 3.60
C PHE A 62 -4.99 -6.14 4.67
N PHE A 63 -5.12 -4.81 4.67
CA PHE A 63 -4.56 -3.94 5.70
C PHE A 63 -5.09 -4.32 7.09
N GLY A 64 -6.41 -4.37 7.27
CA GLY A 64 -7.04 -4.64 8.56
C GLY A 64 -6.75 -6.06 9.06
N VAL A 65 -6.83 -7.08 8.19
CA VAL A 65 -6.48 -8.46 8.58
C VAL A 65 -5.02 -8.55 9.00
N GLY A 66 -4.10 -7.92 8.29
CA GLY A 66 -2.68 -7.91 8.66
C GLY A 66 -2.43 -7.18 9.98
N ALA A 67 -3.10 -6.05 10.20
CA ALA A 67 -3.07 -5.29 11.44
C ALA A 67 -3.52 -6.14 12.64
N TYR A 68 -4.70 -6.77 12.53
CA TYR A 68 -5.23 -7.63 13.60
C TYR A 68 -4.39 -8.87 13.82
N THR A 69 -3.91 -9.51 12.75
CA THR A 69 -3.09 -10.73 12.89
C THR A 69 -1.82 -10.43 13.69
N SER A 70 -1.11 -9.34 13.39
CA SER A 70 0.08 -8.96 14.15
C SER A 70 -0.25 -8.53 15.58
N ALA A 71 -1.30 -7.72 15.75
CA ALA A 71 -1.71 -7.25 17.08
C ALA A 71 -2.07 -8.41 18.02
N VAL A 72 -2.87 -9.37 17.54
CA VAL A 72 -3.28 -10.55 18.33
C VAL A 72 -2.08 -11.44 18.63
N LEU A 73 -1.22 -11.72 17.65
CA LEU A 73 -0.04 -12.57 17.85
C LEU A 73 0.96 -11.97 18.86
N SER A 74 1.19 -10.66 18.79
CA SER A 74 2.06 -10.00 19.76
C SER A 74 1.43 -9.88 21.14
N MET A 75 0.12 -9.60 21.24
CA MET A 75 -0.57 -9.42 22.53
C MET A 75 -0.81 -10.73 23.27
N GLN A 76 -1.30 -11.77 22.58
CA GLN A 76 -1.71 -13.02 23.22
C GLN A 76 -0.57 -14.04 23.30
N TYR A 77 0.30 -14.07 22.28
CA TYR A 77 1.35 -15.08 22.16
C TYR A 77 2.76 -14.51 22.36
N GLY A 78 2.89 -13.20 22.63
CA GLY A 78 4.17 -12.57 22.89
C GLY A 78 5.14 -12.64 21.70
N LEU A 79 4.63 -12.80 20.47
CA LEU A 79 5.50 -12.92 19.30
C LEU A 79 6.38 -11.66 19.12
N PRO A 80 7.68 -11.83 18.79
CA PRO A 80 8.54 -10.70 18.45
C PRO A 80 7.93 -9.87 17.33
N ILE A 81 7.90 -8.55 17.51
CA ILE A 81 7.13 -7.63 16.65
C ILE A 81 7.53 -7.75 15.18
N PHE A 82 8.84 -7.84 14.87
CA PHE A 82 9.30 -8.01 13.49
C PHE A 82 8.78 -9.30 12.84
N LEU A 83 8.64 -10.38 13.62
CA LEU A 83 8.00 -11.61 13.13
C LEU A 83 6.49 -11.42 13.02
N GLY A 84 5.87 -10.69 13.97
CA GLY A 84 4.48 -10.26 13.92
C GLY A 84 4.14 -9.51 12.62
N LEU A 85 5.01 -8.60 12.18
CA LEU A 85 4.85 -7.88 10.90
C LEU A 85 4.74 -8.84 9.71
N LEU A 86 5.64 -9.83 9.62
CA LEU A 86 5.61 -10.83 8.55
C LEU A 86 4.37 -11.73 8.66
N MET A 87 4.01 -12.14 9.88
CA MET A 87 2.81 -12.92 10.13
C MET A 87 1.53 -12.15 9.80
N GLY A 88 1.52 -10.83 9.95
CA GLY A 88 0.45 -9.96 9.45
C GLY A 88 0.30 -10.04 7.94
N GLY A 89 1.42 -10.04 7.21
CA GLY A 89 1.43 -10.33 5.78
C GLY A 89 0.84 -11.70 5.45
N VAL A 90 1.24 -12.74 6.18
CA VAL A 90 0.70 -14.11 6.00
C VAL A 90 -0.80 -14.16 6.28
N GLY A 91 -1.28 -13.50 7.33
CA GLY A 91 -2.71 -13.39 7.62
C GLY A 91 -3.50 -12.74 6.48
N ALA A 92 -2.95 -11.68 5.89
CA ALA A 92 -3.55 -11.04 4.71
C ALA A 92 -3.51 -11.92 3.45
N VAL A 93 -2.49 -12.79 3.30
CA VAL A 93 -2.47 -13.80 2.23
C VAL A 93 -3.58 -14.83 2.45
N LEU A 94 -3.78 -15.29 3.68
CA LEU A 94 -4.86 -16.24 4.01
C LEU A 94 -6.23 -15.65 3.71
N SER A 95 -6.46 -14.37 4.01
CA SER A 95 -7.69 -13.70 3.59
C SER A 95 -7.77 -13.63 2.06
N ALA A 96 -6.72 -13.21 1.36
CA ALA A 96 -6.69 -13.18 -0.10
C ALA A 96 -6.95 -14.54 -0.77
N VAL A 97 -6.62 -15.68 -0.14
CA VAL A 97 -6.99 -17.02 -0.64
C VAL A 97 -8.51 -17.19 -0.70
N LEU A 98 -9.25 -16.68 0.29
CA LEU A 98 -10.73 -16.70 0.29
C LEU A 98 -11.32 -15.89 -0.87
N MET A 99 -10.54 -14.96 -1.43
CA MET A 99 -10.94 -14.09 -2.53
C MET A 99 -10.66 -14.68 -3.92
N LEU A 100 -9.97 -15.82 -4.02
CA LEU A 100 -9.64 -16.46 -5.29
C LEU A 100 -10.86 -16.76 -6.19
N PRO A 101 -12.03 -17.21 -5.68
CA PRO A 101 -13.20 -17.42 -6.52
C PRO A 101 -13.69 -16.15 -7.22
N VAL A 102 -13.47 -14.98 -6.61
CA VAL A 102 -13.90 -13.68 -7.14
C VAL A 102 -13.06 -13.23 -8.33
N LEU A 103 -11.88 -13.81 -8.54
CA LEU A 103 -11.06 -13.58 -9.75
C LEU A 103 -11.76 -14.01 -11.05
N ARG A 104 -12.87 -14.74 -10.97
CA ARG A 104 -13.73 -15.07 -12.11
C ARG A 104 -14.55 -13.87 -12.61
N LEU A 105 -14.75 -12.85 -11.78
CA LEU A 105 -15.47 -11.63 -12.15
C LEU A 105 -14.58 -10.74 -13.03
N ARG A 106 -15.20 -10.01 -13.97
CA ARG A 106 -14.50 -9.12 -14.90
C ARG A 106 -14.89 -7.66 -14.67
N GLY A 107 -13.91 -6.77 -14.83
CA GLY A 107 -14.13 -5.32 -14.82
C GLY A 107 -14.76 -4.80 -13.52
N PRO A 108 -15.84 -4.00 -13.59
CA PRO A 108 -16.46 -3.39 -12.41
C PRO A 108 -16.97 -4.38 -11.36
N TYR A 109 -17.37 -5.59 -11.77
CA TYR A 109 -17.90 -6.59 -10.84
C TYR A 109 -16.84 -7.08 -9.84
N PHE A 110 -15.57 -7.19 -10.26
CA PHE A 110 -14.47 -7.52 -9.36
C PHE A 110 -14.27 -6.42 -8.30
N ALA A 111 -14.28 -5.16 -8.74
CA ALA A 111 -14.15 -3.98 -7.89
C ALA A 111 -15.26 -3.90 -6.82
N LEU A 112 -16.51 -4.18 -7.20
CA LEU A 112 -17.64 -4.20 -6.28
C LEU A 112 -17.56 -5.35 -5.27
N ALA A 113 -17.18 -6.54 -5.72
CA ALA A 113 -17.06 -7.70 -4.84
C ALA A 113 -15.93 -7.54 -3.82
N ILE A 114 -14.77 -7.01 -4.22
CA ILE A 114 -13.64 -6.77 -3.30
C ILE A 114 -13.91 -5.61 -2.34
N LEU A 115 -14.75 -4.63 -2.72
CA LEU A 115 -15.21 -3.60 -1.80
C LEU A 115 -16.06 -4.21 -0.66
N ALA A 116 -17.02 -5.07 -1.01
CA ALA A 116 -17.83 -5.79 -0.02
C ALA A 116 -16.97 -6.67 0.90
N TYR A 117 -15.87 -7.23 0.38
CA TYR A 117 -14.92 -8.02 1.15
C TYR A 117 -14.34 -7.27 2.36
N ALA A 118 -14.02 -5.98 2.23
CA ALA A 118 -13.57 -5.16 3.37
C ALA A 118 -14.66 -5.02 4.45
N HIS A 119 -15.93 -4.87 4.05
CA HIS A 119 -17.05 -4.82 4.99
C HIS A 119 -17.29 -6.14 5.71
N ILE A 120 -17.13 -7.28 5.02
CA ILE A 120 -17.24 -8.60 5.65
C ILE A 120 -16.23 -8.72 6.80
N PHE A 121 -14.97 -8.38 6.56
CA PHE A 121 -13.95 -8.43 7.61
C PHE A 121 -14.16 -7.41 8.72
N ARG A 122 -14.70 -6.23 8.40
CA ARG A 122 -15.13 -5.27 9.43
C ARG A 122 -16.18 -5.87 10.36
N ILE A 123 -17.21 -6.52 9.80
CA ILE A 123 -18.27 -7.17 10.59
C ILE A 123 -17.68 -8.30 11.42
N ILE A 124 -16.86 -9.17 10.83
CA ILE A 124 -16.18 -10.24 11.56
C ILE A 124 -15.36 -9.67 12.72
N ALA A 125 -14.58 -8.62 12.51
CA ALA A 125 -13.79 -7.98 13.57
C ALA A 125 -14.65 -7.24 14.61
N THR A 126 -15.87 -6.83 14.27
CA THR A 126 -16.78 -6.19 15.23
C THR A 126 -17.45 -7.23 16.12
N GLU A 127 -17.86 -8.36 15.55
CA GLU A 127 -18.58 -9.42 16.26
C GLU A 127 -17.65 -10.42 16.98
N TRP A 128 -16.41 -10.58 16.53
CA TRP A 128 -15.47 -11.56 17.08
C TRP A 128 -14.75 -11.05 18.34
N GLN A 129 -15.51 -10.83 19.39
CA GLN A 129 -15.05 -10.19 20.62
C GLN A 129 -13.88 -10.92 21.29
N SER A 130 -13.84 -12.25 21.25
CA SER A 130 -12.79 -13.05 21.91
C SER A 130 -11.40 -12.88 21.31
N VAL A 131 -11.29 -12.51 20.03
CA VAL A 131 -10.00 -12.37 19.34
C VAL A 131 -9.64 -10.90 19.11
N THR A 132 -10.61 -10.09 18.71
CA THR A 132 -10.37 -8.72 18.25
C THR A 132 -10.73 -7.65 19.28
N GLY A 133 -11.34 -8.03 20.40
CA GLY A 133 -11.96 -7.09 21.35
C GLY A 133 -13.30 -6.53 20.86
N GLY A 134 -13.76 -6.92 19.67
CA GLY A 134 -15.01 -6.47 19.09
C GLY A 134 -14.99 -4.98 18.75
N SER A 135 -16.11 -4.29 18.95
CA SER A 135 -16.22 -2.85 18.72
C SER A 135 -15.25 -1.99 19.56
N ALA A 136 -14.81 -2.48 20.72
CA ALA A 136 -13.82 -1.78 21.55
C ALA A 136 -12.40 -1.83 20.98
N GLY A 137 -12.12 -2.80 20.10
CA GLY A 137 -10.79 -3.01 19.53
C GLY A 137 -9.75 -3.54 20.53
N ILE A 138 -8.48 -3.46 20.12
CA ILE A 138 -7.31 -3.87 20.89
C ILE A 138 -6.51 -2.61 21.25
N ALA A 139 -6.39 -2.35 22.55
CA ALA A 139 -5.56 -1.27 23.08
C ALA A 139 -4.19 -1.79 23.56
N SER A 140 -3.25 -0.86 23.73
CA SER A 140 -1.90 -1.11 24.26
C SER A 140 -1.11 -2.13 23.43
N ILE A 141 -1.26 -2.07 22.10
CA ILE A 141 -0.47 -2.90 21.19
C ILE A 141 1.02 -2.54 21.39
N PRO A 142 1.92 -3.52 21.57
CA PRO A 142 3.33 -3.25 21.87
C PRO A 142 4.00 -2.41 20.78
N GLN A 143 4.73 -1.39 21.18
CA GLN A 143 5.58 -0.59 20.28
C GLN A 143 6.79 -1.40 19.82
N LEU A 144 7.36 -1.00 18.68
CA LEU A 144 8.58 -1.61 18.13
C LEU A 144 9.70 -1.70 19.19
N PRO A 145 10.38 -2.86 19.32
CA PRO A 145 11.27 -3.12 20.43
C PRO A 145 12.65 -2.51 20.21
N THR A 146 13.41 -2.28 21.28
CA THR A 146 14.83 -1.95 21.18
C THR A 146 15.60 -3.19 20.70
N LEU A 147 16.35 -3.07 19.59
CA LEU A 147 17.13 -4.18 19.03
C LEU A 147 18.58 -3.72 18.79
N PHE A 148 19.55 -4.52 19.24
CA PHE A 148 20.99 -4.21 19.11
C PHE A 148 21.39 -2.81 19.63
N GLY A 149 20.75 -2.34 20.71
CA GLY A 149 21.02 -1.01 21.29
C GLY A 149 20.39 0.17 20.53
N ILE A 150 19.63 -0.09 19.47
CA ILE A 150 18.88 0.92 18.72
C ILE A 150 17.41 0.86 19.15
N ASP A 151 16.86 2.01 19.54
CA ASP A 151 15.45 2.12 19.93
C ASP A 151 14.55 2.40 18.72
N PHE A 152 13.83 1.35 18.30
CA PHE A 152 12.88 1.43 17.19
C PHE A 152 11.51 2.00 17.57
N SER A 153 11.23 2.21 18.87
CA SER A 153 9.99 2.85 19.33
C SER A 153 9.96 4.34 19.01
N THR A 154 11.14 4.97 18.84
CA THR A 154 11.28 6.37 18.47
C THR A 154 10.69 6.67 17.09
N LYS A 155 10.34 7.94 16.82
CA LYS A 155 9.85 8.36 15.50
C LYS A 155 10.87 8.08 14.39
N ILE A 156 12.16 8.26 14.68
CA ILE A 156 13.25 7.93 13.74
C ILE A 156 13.29 6.41 13.51
N GLY A 157 13.23 5.60 14.58
CA GLY A 157 13.16 4.14 14.48
C GLY A 157 12.01 3.64 13.61
N ASN A 158 10.80 4.12 13.88
CA ASN A 158 9.61 3.82 13.08
C ASN A 158 9.77 4.19 11.61
N TYR A 159 10.35 5.37 11.34
CA TYR A 159 10.65 5.83 9.98
C TYR A 159 11.60 4.87 9.25
N LEU A 160 12.68 4.44 9.90
CA LEU A 160 13.65 3.51 9.31
C LEU A 160 13.00 2.16 8.96
N VAL A 161 12.13 1.66 9.85
CA VAL A 161 11.41 0.40 9.63
C VAL A 161 10.46 0.50 8.44
N ILE A 162 9.56 1.50 8.41
CA ILE A 162 8.60 1.63 7.29
C ILE A 162 9.29 1.96 5.98
N LEU A 163 10.34 2.78 5.99
CA LEU A 163 11.13 3.05 4.79
C LEU A 163 11.76 1.75 4.27
N THR A 164 12.33 0.93 5.15
CA THR A 164 12.91 -0.36 4.76
C THR A 164 11.86 -1.28 4.13
N ILE A 165 10.67 -1.37 4.74
CA ILE A 165 9.54 -2.16 4.18
C ILE A 165 9.19 -1.66 2.78
N VAL A 166 9.03 -0.34 2.61
CA VAL A 166 8.69 0.28 1.33
C VAL A 166 9.77 0.04 0.27
N LEU A 167 11.04 0.07 0.64
CA LEU A 167 12.16 -0.21 -0.28
C LEU A 167 12.20 -1.68 -0.70
N VAL A 168 11.98 -2.60 0.25
CA VAL A 168 11.85 -4.04 -0.04
C VAL A 168 10.68 -4.28 -0.99
N PHE A 169 9.55 -3.59 -0.78
CA PHE A 169 8.37 -3.68 -1.65
C PHE A 169 8.63 -3.16 -3.06
N ALA A 170 9.28 -2.01 -3.18
CA ALA A 170 9.69 -1.48 -4.47
C ALA A 170 10.64 -2.44 -5.21
N TRP A 171 11.55 -3.11 -4.47
CA TRP A 171 12.45 -4.12 -5.02
C TRP A 171 11.71 -5.38 -5.47
N ILE A 172 10.79 -5.93 -4.65
CA ILE A 172 9.94 -7.07 -5.01
C ILE A 172 9.14 -6.74 -6.27
N TYR A 173 8.52 -5.55 -6.32
CA TYR A 173 7.80 -5.08 -7.50
C TYR A 173 8.71 -5.11 -8.73
N ASP A 174 9.88 -4.46 -8.69
CA ASP A 174 10.80 -4.41 -9.84
C ASP A 174 11.22 -5.81 -10.30
N ARG A 175 11.43 -6.73 -9.35
CA ARG A 175 11.83 -8.10 -9.65
C ARG A 175 10.73 -8.87 -10.38
N ILE A 176 9.48 -8.77 -9.92
CA ILE A 176 8.30 -9.38 -10.56
C ILE A 176 8.08 -8.75 -11.93
N ARG A 177 8.16 -7.42 -12.02
CA ARG A 177 7.97 -6.67 -13.26
C ARG A 177 8.94 -7.09 -14.37
N ARG A 178 10.16 -7.49 -14.02
CA ARG A 178 11.21 -7.93 -14.98
C ARG A 178 11.25 -9.44 -15.19
N SER A 179 10.45 -10.22 -14.47
CA SER A 179 10.43 -11.67 -14.62
C SER A 179 9.60 -12.09 -15.84
N PRO A 180 9.70 -13.36 -16.29
CA PRO A 180 8.85 -13.91 -17.34
C PRO A 180 7.35 -13.80 -16.99
N GLN A 181 7.00 -13.94 -15.70
CA GLN A 181 5.64 -13.73 -15.21
C GLN A 181 5.22 -12.26 -15.39
N GLY A 182 6.12 -11.31 -15.13
CA GLY A 182 5.88 -9.88 -15.39
C GLY A 182 5.65 -9.57 -16.88
N LEU A 183 6.32 -10.28 -17.79
CA LEU A 183 6.07 -10.16 -19.23
C LEU A 183 4.68 -10.69 -19.60
N ALA A 184 4.32 -11.88 -19.09
CA ALA A 184 3.00 -12.48 -19.31
C ALA A 184 1.87 -11.62 -18.74
N LEU A 185 2.06 -11.02 -17.57
CA LEU A 185 1.13 -10.08 -16.94
C LEU A 185 0.89 -8.83 -17.80
N ARG A 186 1.94 -8.27 -18.40
CA ARG A 186 1.78 -7.13 -19.33
C ARG A 186 1.08 -7.53 -20.62
N ALA A 187 1.41 -8.69 -21.19
CA ALA A 187 0.71 -9.19 -22.38
C ALA A 187 -0.79 -9.43 -22.09
N MET A 188 -1.11 -9.93 -20.89
CA MET A 188 -2.49 -10.15 -20.45
C MET A 188 -3.26 -8.85 -20.27
N HIS A 189 -2.59 -7.76 -19.88
CA HIS A 189 -3.19 -6.43 -19.80
C HIS A 189 -3.64 -5.91 -21.18
N ASP A 190 -2.95 -6.29 -22.26
CA ASP A 190 -3.32 -5.89 -23.62
C ASP A 190 -4.49 -6.75 -24.17
N SER A 191 -4.40 -8.08 -24.03
CA SER A 191 -5.52 -8.98 -24.37
C SER A 191 -5.46 -10.27 -23.57
N GLU A 192 -6.42 -10.41 -22.66
CA GLU A 192 -6.56 -11.62 -21.84
C GLU A 192 -6.88 -12.86 -22.70
N ASP A 193 -7.68 -12.70 -23.75
CA ASP A 193 -8.06 -13.81 -24.62
C ASP A 193 -6.89 -14.25 -25.51
N ALA A 194 -6.06 -13.31 -25.98
CA ALA A 194 -4.85 -13.64 -26.75
C ALA A 194 -3.82 -14.42 -25.93
N THR A 195 -3.58 -14.04 -24.66
CA THR A 195 -2.61 -14.78 -23.83
C THR A 195 -3.08 -16.20 -23.50
N ARG A 196 -4.40 -16.43 -23.42
CA ARG A 196 -4.96 -17.77 -23.22
C ARG A 196 -4.69 -18.69 -24.42
N VAL A 197 -4.75 -18.18 -25.65
CA VAL A 197 -4.45 -18.96 -26.85
C VAL A 197 -3.00 -19.47 -26.86
N VAL A 198 -2.06 -18.67 -26.32
CA VAL A 198 -0.64 -19.04 -26.20
C VAL A 198 -0.36 -19.88 -24.94
N GLY A 199 -1.40 -20.31 -24.21
CA GLY A 199 -1.29 -21.22 -23.06
C GLY A 199 -0.94 -20.55 -21.72
N VAL A 200 -1.05 -19.23 -21.61
CA VAL A 200 -0.81 -18.52 -20.34
C VAL A 200 -1.99 -18.73 -19.39
N ASN A 201 -1.71 -19.25 -18.18
CA ASN A 201 -2.71 -19.36 -17.13
C ASN A 201 -2.95 -18.01 -16.44
N ASN A 202 -3.86 -17.21 -17.01
CA ASN A 202 -4.20 -15.88 -16.50
C ASN A 202 -4.76 -15.90 -15.09
N THR A 203 -5.54 -16.93 -14.73
CA THR A 203 -6.11 -17.08 -13.39
C THR A 203 -5.02 -17.23 -12.33
N LEU A 204 -4.01 -18.08 -12.60
CA LEU A 204 -2.88 -18.28 -11.69
C LEU A 204 -2.05 -17.00 -11.54
N LEU A 205 -1.80 -16.27 -12.63
CA LEU A 205 -1.04 -15.03 -12.57
C LEU A 205 -1.78 -13.92 -11.80
N LYS A 206 -3.09 -13.77 -12.02
CA LYS A 206 -3.93 -12.83 -11.25
C LYS A 206 -3.97 -13.21 -9.77
N ALA A 207 -4.10 -14.51 -9.47
CA ALA A 207 -4.04 -15.02 -8.10
C ALA A 207 -2.71 -14.68 -7.43
N LEU A 208 -1.58 -14.92 -8.10
CA LEU A 208 -0.26 -14.61 -7.56
C LEU A 208 -0.11 -13.11 -7.29
N MET A 209 -0.58 -12.24 -8.19
CA MET A 209 -0.55 -10.79 -7.96
C MET A 209 -1.43 -10.37 -6.78
N LEU A 210 -2.60 -10.99 -6.62
CA LEU A 210 -3.49 -10.75 -5.49
C LEU A 210 -2.81 -11.13 -4.16
N LEU A 211 -2.21 -12.32 -4.10
CA LEU A 211 -1.55 -12.82 -2.88
C LEU A 211 -0.34 -11.95 -2.51
N VAL A 212 0.50 -11.58 -3.47
CA VAL A 212 1.67 -10.72 -3.21
C VAL A 212 1.22 -9.31 -2.79
N SER A 213 0.22 -8.75 -3.45
CA SER A 213 -0.37 -7.46 -3.07
C SER A 213 -0.95 -7.51 -1.65
N ALA A 214 -1.67 -8.57 -1.31
CA ALA A 214 -2.26 -8.74 0.00
C ALA A 214 -1.19 -8.88 1.09
N PHE A 215 -0.14 -9.67 0.84
CA PHE A 215 1.01 -9.78 1.73
C PHE A 215 1.62 -8.41 2.03
N MET A 216 1.94 -7.65 0.97
CA MET A 216 2.54 -6.32 1.10
C MET A 216 1.64 -5.37 1.90
N CYS A 217 0.34 -5.35 1.58
CA CYS A 217 -0.63 -4.52 2.27
C CYS A 217 -0.80 -4.92 3.75
N GLY A 218 -0.82 -6.21 4.05
CA GLY A 218 -0.94 -6.75 5.40
C GLY A 218 0.25 -6.45 6.29
N VAL A 219 1.48 -6.52 5.77
CA VAL A 219 2.69 -6.12 6.51
C VAL A 219 2.66 -4.63 6.87
N VAL A 220 2.15 -3.78 5.98
CA VAL A 220 2.01 -2.33 6.26
C VAL A 220 0.90 -2.09 7.28
N GLY A 221 -0.19 -2.84 7.24
CA GLY A 221 -1.22 -2.84 8.27
C GLY A 221 -0.69 -3.25 9.64
N ALA A 222 0.10 -4.32 9.68
CA ALA A 222 0.78 -4.78 10.89
C ALA A 222 1.69 -3.69 11.48
N PHE A 223 2.56 -3.09 10.66
CA PHE A 223 3.39 -1.95 11.08
C PHE A 223 2.54 -0.82 11.66
N ASN A 224 1.45 -0.44 10.97
CA ASN A 224 0.61 0.66 11.39
C ASN A 224 -0.05 0.38 12.76
N ALA A 225 -0.48 -0.85 13.04
CA ALA A 225 -1.05 -1.23 14.34
C ALA A 225 -0.05 -1.03 15.50
N HIS A 226 1.21 -1.40 15.31
CA HIS A 226 2.30 -1.18 16.28
C HIS A 226 2.76 0.27 16.36
N TYR A 227 2.47 1.09 15.34
CA TYR A 227 2.80 2.52 15.35
C TYR A 227 1.77 3.34 16.14
N ILE A 228 0.48 3.05 15.95
CA ILE A 228 -0.62 3.78 16.60
C ILE A 228 -0.99 3.23 17.99
N ASN A 229 -0.58 1.99 18.30
CA ASN A 229 -0.79 1.29 19.58
C ASN A 229 -2.24 0.99 19.96
N PHE A 230 -3.18 1.22 19.05
CA PHE A 230 -4.61 1.00 19.23
C PHE A 230 -5.26 0.60 17.92
N LEU A 231 -6.09 -0.44 17.90
CA LEU A 231 -6.73 -0.92 16.69
C LEU A 231 -8.20 -1.26 16.90
N GLU A 232 -9.08 -0.49 16.28
CA GLU A 232 -10.52 -0.73 16.23
C GLU A 232 -11.00 -1.12 14.82
N PRO A 233 -12.13 -1.86 14.69
CA PRO A 233 -12.56 -2.39 13.40
C PRO A 233 -12.85 -1.31 12.35
N ASP A 234 -13.47 -0.20 12.76
CA ASP A 234 -13.85 0.89 11.84
C ASP A 234 -12.63 1.61 11.25
N TYR A 235 -11.57 1.76 12.04
CA TYR A 235 -10.30 2.29 11.56
C TYR A 235 -9.56 1.27 10.67
N ALA A 236 -9.46 0.02 11.10
CA ALA A 236 -8.69 -1.02 10.42
C ALA A 236 -9.22 -1.33 9.01
N PHE A 237 -10.55 -1.34 8.85
CA PHE A 237 -11.22 -1.65 7.58
C PHE A 237 -11.79 -0.41 6.89
N SER A 238 -11.31 0.78 7.26
CA SER A 238 -11.78 2.05 6.71
C SER A 238 -11.51 2.16 5.20
N ALA A 239 -12.44 2.80 4.48
CA ALA A 239 -12.25 3.20 3.08
C ALA A 239 -11.05 4.15 2.89
N LEU A 240 -10.53 4.78 3.96
CA LEU A 240 -9.33 5.62 3.90
C LEU A 240 -8.11 4.85 3.39
N TRP A 241 -7.99 3.57 3.74
CA TRP A 241 -6.91 2.68 3.29
C TRP A 241 -7.04 2.23 1.83
N VAL A 242 -8.09 2.68 1.15
CA VAL A 242 -8.37 2.42 -0.25
C VAL A 242 -8.29 3.72 -1.03
N THR A 243 -9.04 4.74 -0.62
CA THR A 243 -9.17 6.00 -1.37
C THR A 243 -7.84 6.73 -1.52
N ILE A 244 -7.13 7.02 -0.42
CA ILE A 244 -5.88 7.80 -0.47
C ILE A 244 -4.80 7.05 -1.27
N PRO A 245 -4.51 5.76 -1.02
CA PRO A 245 -3.51 5.03 -1.79
C PRO A 245 -3.82 4.93 -3.29
N ILE A 246 -5.09 4.78 -3.67
CA ILE A 246 -5.51 4.76 -5.08
C ILE A 246 -5.28 6.11 -5.74
N VAL A 247 -5.73 7.20 -5.10
CA VAL A 247 -5.50 8.57 -5.59
C VAL A 247 -4.01 8.82 -5.74
N ALA A 248 -3.22 8.50 -4.72
CA ALA A 248 -1.77 8.61 -4.73
C ALA A 248 -1.12 7.82 -5.88
N ALA A 249 -1.51 6.55 -6.07
CA ALA A 249 -0.98 5.71 -7.12
C ALA A 249 -1.30 6.26 -8.52
N ILE A 250 -2.54 6.68 -8.76
CA ILE A 250 -2.97 7.20 -10.06
C ILE A 250 -2.38 8.58 -10.33
N PHE A 251 -2.44 9.49 -9.36
CA PHE A 251 -1.88 10.84 -9.44
C PHE A 251 -0.38 10.80 -9.73
N GLY A 252 0.38 9.98 -9.00
CA GLY A 252 1.80 9.78 -9.22
C GLY A 252 2.14 8.98 -10.47
N GLY A 253 1.21 8.21 -11.01
CA GLY A 253 1.38 7.35 -12.18
C GLY A 253 1.69 5.89 -11.80
N TYR A 254 0.61 5.10 -11.69
CA TYR A 254 0.63 3.70 -11.21
C TYR A 254 1.39 2.74 -12.14
N ARG A 255 1.67 3.15 -13.39
CA ARG A 255 2.47 2.40 -14.37
C ARG A 255 3.97 2.36 -14.02
N THR A 256 4.41 3.14 -13.03
CA THR A 256 5.79 3.19 -12.55
C THR A 256 5.87 2.83 -11.06
N ILE A 257 7.06 2.43 -10.59
CA ILE A 257 7.29 2.11 -9.16
C ILE A 257 7.44 3.40 -8.34
N THR A 258 8.11 4.42 -8.91
CA THR A 258 8.32 5.71 -8.24
C THR A 258 7.05 6.55 -8.14
N GLY A 259 6.10 6.36 -9.07
CA GLY A 259 4.85 7.10 -9.11
C GLY A 259 4.03 6.97 -7.83
N PRO A 260 3.63 5.77 -7.40
CA PRO A 260 2.89 5.57 -6.16
C PRO A 260 3.58 6.15 -4.92
N LEU A 261 4.91 6.10 -4.85
CA LEU A 261 5.66 6.67 -3.74
C LEU A 261 5.62 8.20 -3.71
N ILE A 262 5.94 8.84 -4.83
CA ILE A 262 5.89 10.31 -4.94
C ILE A 262 4.45 10.80 -4.76
N GLY A 263 3.50 10.10 -5.39
CA GLY A 263 2.08 10.39 -5.25
C GLY A 263 1.59 10.26 -3.81
N ALA A 264 2.05 9.25 -3.06
CA ALA A 264 1.68 9.10 -1.66
C ALA A 264 2.19 10.26 -0.80
N VAL A 265 3.46 10.67 -0.97
CA VAL A 265 4.01 11.82 -0.26
C VAL A 265 3.25 13.10 -0.60
N VAL A 266 3.06 13.39 -1.88
CA VAL A 266 2.40 14.64 -2.31
C VAL A 266 0.93 14.65 -1.92
N VAL A 267 0.16 13.62 -2.28
CA VAL A 267 -1.28 13.58 -2.02
C VAL A 267 -1.57 13.56 -0.52
N TYR A 268 -0.81 12.80 0.27
CA TYR A 268 -1.01 12.77 1.71
C TYR A 268 -0.69 14.11 2.37
N LEU A 269 0.42 14.76 2.00
CA LEU A 269 0.77 16.07 2.55
C LEU A 269 -0.22 17.15 2.12
N VAL A 270 -0.68 17.14 0.86
CA VAL A 270 -1.71 18.07 0.39
C VAL A 270 -3.01 17.87 1.16
N ASP A 271 -3.43 16.62 1.37
CA ASP A 271 -4.62 16.30 2.14
C ASP A 271 -4.52 16.81 3.59
N GLN A 272 -3.41 16.50 4.27
CA GLN A 272 -3.22 16.84 5.68
C GLN A 272 -2.99 18.34 5.92
N LEU A 273 -2.20 19.01 5.08
CA LEU A 273 -1.80 20.40 5.30
C LEU A 273 -2.75 21.43 4.66
N PHE A 274 -3.52 21.04 3.65
CA PHE A 274 -4.40 21.97 2.93
C PHE A 274 -5.85 21.52 2.98
N VAL A 275 -6.17 20.32 2.48
CA VAL A 275 -7.58 19.92 2.28
C VAL A 275 -8.31 19.79 3.62
N LYS A 276 -7.71 19.13 4.62
CA LYS A 276 -8.30 19.00 5.95
C LYS A 276 -8.41 20.32 6.70
N ASN A 277 -7.51 21.26 6.45
CA ASN A 277 -7.57 22.58 7.07
C ASN A 277 -8.72 23.42 6.50
N ILE A 278 -9.09 23.23 5.23
CA ILE A 278 -10.20 23.94 4.59
C ILE A 278 -11.54 23.21 4.86
N MET A 279 -11.54 21.87 4.77
CA MET A 279 -12.71 21.02 4.94
C MET A 279 -12.40 19.85 5.90
N PRO A 280 -12.52 20.06 7.22
CA PRO A 280 -12.22 19.01 8.20
C PRO A 280 -13.07 17.75 7.99
N THR A 281 -14.37 17.95 7.76
CA THR A 281 -15.34 16.90 7.42
C THR A 281 -15.56 16.84 5.91
N GLY A 282 -15.42 15.65 5.32
CA GLY A 282 -15.70 15.43 3.90
C GLY A 282 -14.52 15.66 2.95
N HIS A 283 -13.29 15.90 3.43
CA HIS A 283 -12.07 15.96 2.60
C HIS A 283 -11.92 14.76 1.65
N GLN A 284 -12.42 13.59 2.03
CA GLN A 284 -12.45 12.39 1.20
C GLN A 284 -13.23 12.56 -0.11
N LEU A 285 -14.29 13.39 -0.13
CA LEU A 285 -15.03 13.71 -1.36
C LEU A 285 -14.16 14.52 -2.32
N VAL A 286 -13.35 15.43 -1.79
CA VAL A 286 -12.39 16.21 -2.59
C VAL A 286 -11.35 15.26 -3.22
N LEU A 287 -10.82 14.31 -2.45
CA LEU A 287 -9.90 13.31 -2.98
C LEU A 287 -10.55 12.41 -4.04
N GLY A 288 -11.79 12.00 -3.84
CA GLY A 288 -12.58 11.26 -4.82
C GLY A 288 -12.79 12.06 -6.12
N LEU A 289 -13.07 13.36 -6.02
CA LEU A 289 -13.19 14.24 -7.17
C LEU A 289 -11.85 14.39 -7.90
N VAL A 290 -10.74 14.57 -7.17
CA VAL A 290 -9.39 14.62 -7.73
C VAL A 290 -9.07 13.33 -8.47
N LEU A 291 -9.47 12.17 -7.92
CA LEU A 291 -9.32 10.88 -8.59
C LEU A 291 -10.07 10.83 -9.93
N VAL A 292 -11.34 11.24 -9.96
CA VAL A 292 -12.15 11.27 -11.19
C VAL A 292 -11.52 12.19 -12.23
N VAL A 293 -11.12 13.40 -11.83
CA VAL A 293 -10.44 14.36 -12.71
C VAL A 293 -9.14 13.79 -13.25
N MET A 294 -8.34 13.12 -12.42
CA MET A 294 -7.06 12.54 -12.85
C MET A 294 -7.25 11.37 -13.83
N ILE A 295 -8.25 10.52 -13.61
CA ILE A 295 -8.57 9.43 -14.53
C ILE A 295 -8.98 9.97 -15.91
N ILE A 296 -9.75 11.06 -15.96
CA ILE A 296 -10.23 11.66 -17.21
C ILE A 296 -9.12 12.47 -17.91
N ALA A 297 -8.43 13.33 -17.17
CA ALA A 297 -7.50 14.30 -17.73
C ALA A 297 -6.07 13.75 -17.93
N SER A 298 -5.65 12.78 -17.11
CA SER A 298 -4.27 12.28 -17.11
C SER A 298 -4.17 10.79 -16.70
N PRO A 299 -4.59 9.86 -17.56
CA PRO A 299 -4.57 8.42 -17.26
C PRO A 299 -3.16 7.84 -17.03
N ASP A 300 -2.09 8.52 -17.50
CA ASP A 300 -0.70 8.14 -17.23
C ASP A 300 -0.13 8.73 -15.92
N GLY A 301 -0.90 9.53 -15.18
CA GLY A 301 -0.47 10.31 -14.02
C GLY A 301 0.43 11.50 -14.36
N LEU A 302 0.74 12.34 -13.36
CA LEU A 302 1.53 13.57 -13.55
C LEU A 302 2.96 13.29 -14.02
N LEU A 303 3.60 12.23 -13.53
CA LEU A 303 4.94 11.85 -13.98
C LEU A 303 4.96 11.48 -15.48
N GLY A 304 3.85 10.96 -16.01
CA GLY A 304 3.67 10.70 -17.44
C GLY A 304 3.59 11.99 -18.26
N LEU A 305 2.85 12.98 -17.77
CA LEU A 305 2.75 14.32 -18.37
C LEU A 305 4.13 15.00 -18.43
N PHE A 306 4.87 15.04 -17.32
CA PHE A 306 6.22 15.64 -17.29
C PHE A 306 7.18 15.00 -18.30
N ARG A 307 7.12 13.67 -18.48
CA ARG A 307 7.94 12.98 -19.49
C ARG A 307 7.53 13.32 -20.92
N LYS A 308 6.22 13.42 -21.21
CA LYS A 308 5.73 13.83 -22.54
C LYS A 308 6.17 15.26 -22.86
N PHE A 309 6.08 16.17 -21.90
CA PHE A 309 6.57 17.55 -22.06
C PHE A 309 8.08 17.62 -22.29
N LYS A 310 8.87 16.87 -21.52
CA LYS A 310 10.34 16.83 -21.71
C LYS A 310 10.71 16.27 -23.08
N ARG A 311 10.08 15.17 -23.52
CA ARG A 311 10.32 14.58 -24.84
C ARG A 311 9.91 15.50 -25.99
N LYS A 312 8.91 16.35 -25.80
CA LYS A 312 8.50 17.36 -26.78
C LYS A 312 9.46 18.55 -26.84
N LYS A 313 10.09 18.91 -25.71
CA LYS A 313 11.12 19.95 -25.62
C LYS A 313 12.45 19.47 -26.22
N ASP A 314 12.84 18.22 -25.97
CA ASP A 314 14.04 17.60 -26.54
C ASP A 314 13.90 17.33 -28.06
N ALA A 315 12.67 17.25 -28.58
CA ALA A 315 12.39 17.14 -30.02
C ALA A 315 12.24 18.50 -30.72
N ALA A 316 12.22 19.60 -29.96
CA ALA A 316 12.11 20.98 -30.46
C ALA A 316 13.41 21.77 -30.29
N ALA A 317 14.47 21.14 -29.77
CA ALA A 317 15.83 21.64 -29.65
C ALA A 317 16.74 20.87 -30.62
#